data_AF-A0A661N2Q5-F1
#
_entry.id   AF-A0A661N2Q5-F1
#
_cell.length_a   1.000
_cell.length_b   1.000
_cell.length_c   1.000
_cell.angle_alpha   90.00
_cell.angle_beta   90.00
_cell.angle_gamma   90.00
#
_symmetry.space_group_name_H-M   'P 1'
#
loop_
_entity.id
_entity.type
_entity.pdbx_description
1 polymer ?
#
loop_
_entity_poly.entity_id
_entity_poly.type
_entity_poly.pdbx_seq_one_letter_code
_entity_poly.pdbx_strand_id
1 'polypeptide(L)'
;MSDSDDPELLIVRPGVSYAAVGNVTLMFYRDAPTVHDLKQRLPLLARVKREHPEGGALISVFEGGIFRGLPDRDARAETARQYKAHSHWLAAGALVLRGDTLEVSLVRTLLRSMILVSRGPVPMRFFSEVGGAASWSLGLLEPSAGDRLRRIAEIRNVVEAMRRETGFPEADSGRFRSSG
;
A
#
# COMPACT_ATOMS: atom_id res chain seq x y z
N MET A 1 -6.97 26.92 -5.68
CA MET A 1 -6.93 26.11 -4.46
C MET A 1 -8.22 25.32 -4.44
N SER A 2 -8.14 24.02 -4.72
CA SER A 2 -9.30 23.12 -4.72
C SER A 2 -9.44 22.56 -3.31
N ASP A 3 -10.58 22.86 -2.69
CA ASP A 3 -10.92 22.63 -1.30
C ASP A 3 -11.55 21.25 -1.10
N SER A 4 -10.82 20.19 -1.44
CA SER A 4 -11.16 18.84 -0.98
C SER A 4 -9.87 18.12 -0.60
N ASP A 5 -9.41 18.38 0.61
CA ASP A 5 -8.35 17.62 1.30
C ASP A 5 -8.81 16.20 1.68
N ASP A 6 -10.00 15.77 1.25
CA ASP A 6 -10.41 14.39 1.42
C ASP A 6 -9.62 13.48 0.48
N PRO A 7 -8.91 12.50 1.03
CA PRO A 7 -8.09 11.58 0.25
C PRO A 7 -9.00 10.75 -0.67
N GLU A 8 -8.77 10.89 -1.97
CA GLU A 8 -9.49 10.14 -3.00
C GLU A 8 -9.24 8.64 -2.81
N LEU A 9 -10.23 7.95 -2.24
CA LEU A 9 -10.23 6.51 -2.05
C LEU A 9 -10.85 5.82 -3.26
N LEU A 10 -10.00 5.12 -4.01
CA LEU A 10 -10.41 4.25 -5.12
C LEU A 10 -10.59 2.82 -4.61
N ILE A 11 -11.84 2.43 -4.38
CA ILE A 11 -12.20 1.03 -4.14
C ILE A 11 -12.31 0.33 -5.49
N VAL A 12 -11.36 -0.56 -5.81
CA VAL A 12 -11.39 -1.31 -7.07
C VAL A 12 -12.39 -2.45 -6.99
N ARG A 13 -12.32 -3.20 -5.90
CA ARG A 13 -13.21 -4.30 -5.53
C ARG A 13 -13.02 -4.61 -4.04
N PRO A 14 -13.88 -5.43 -3.41
CA PRO A 14 -13.60 -5.95 -2.08
C PRO A 14 -12.19 -6.53 -1.99
N GLY A 15 -11.45 -6.13 -0.95
CA GLY A 15 -10.08 -6.57 -0.70
C GLY A 15 -8.96 -5.89 -1.52
N VAL A 16 -9.25 -4.98 -2.46
CA VAL A 16 -8.22 -4.20 -3.18
C VAL A 16 -8.65 -2.74 -3.32
N SER A 17 -7.86 -1.82 -2.76
CA SER A 17 -8.09 -0.38 -2.90
C SER A 17 -6.80 0.42 -2.99
N TYR A 18 -6.94 1.64 -3.48
CA TYR A 18 -5.86 2.60 -3.66
C TYR A 18 -6.29 3.98 -3.15
N ALA A 19 -5.34 4.75 -2.65
CA ALA A 19 -5.57 6.14 -2.25
C ALA A 19 -4.27 6.95 -2.40
N ALA A 20 -4.35 8.26 -2.23
CA ALA A 20 -3.17 9.12 -2.17
C ALA A 20 -3.28 10.12 -1.02
N VAL A 21 -2.14 10.42 -0.40
CA VAL A 21 -1.96 11.46 0.62
C VAL A 21 -0.76 12.31 0.21
N GLY A 22 -1.02 13.44 -0.44
CA GLY A 22 0.01 14.20 -1.17
C GLY A 22 0.77 13.30 -2.16
N ASN A 23 2.10 13.35 -2.13
CA ASN A 23 2.97 12.51 -2.97
C ASN A 23 3.16 11.05 -2.50
N VAL A 24 2.33 10.55 -1.58
CA VAL A 24 2.37 9.15 -1.13
C VAL A 24 1.16 8.42 -1.69
N THR A 25 1.39 7.41 -2.53
CA THR A 25 0.34 6.51 -3.01
C THR A 25 0.23 5.30 -2.09
N LEU A 26 -0.99 5.05 -1.62
CA LEU A 26 -1.34 3.96 -0.72
C LEU A 26 -1.98 2.83 -1.52
N MET A 27 -1.59 1.61 -1.22
CA MET A 27 -2.16 0.40 -1.79
C MET A 27 -2.54 -0.52 -0.67
N PHE A 28 -3.78 -1.01 -0.67
CA PHE A 28 -4.27 -1.91 0.35
C PHE A 28 -4.71 -3.21 -0.29
N TYR A 29 -4.13 -4.32 0.19
CA TYR A 29 -4.36 -5.65 -0.34
C TYR A 29 -4.75 -6.61 0.78
N ARG A 30 -5.96 -7.16 0.63
CA ARG A 30 -6.41 -8.35 1.34
C ARG A 30 -6.39 -9.58 0.44
N ASP A 31 -6.62 -9.39 -0.85
CA ASP A 31 -6.46 -10.43 -1.87
C ASP A 31 -5.33 -10.04 -2.82
N ALA A 32 -4.74 -11.00 -3.52
CA ALA A 32 -3.82 -10.66 -4.58
C ALA A 32 -4.54 -9.86 -5.68
N PRO A 33 -3.95 -8.74 -6.12
CA PRO A 33 -4.52 -7.98 -7.23
C PRO A 33 -4.33 -8.73 -8.54
N THR A 34 -5.33 -8.66 -9.42
CA THR A 34 -5.21 -9.08 -10.81
C THR A 34 -4.49 -8.00 -11.64
N VAL A 35 -4.10 -8.32 -12.88
CA VAL A 35 -3.60 -7.30 -13.83
C VAL A 35 -4.63 -6.19 -14.06
N HIS A 36 -5.92 -6.53 -14.08
CA HIS A 36 -6.99 -5.55 -14.20
C HIS A 36 -6.98 -4.58 -13.01
N ASP A 37 -6.92 -5.13 -11.78
CA ASP A 37 -6.87 -4.33 -10.55
C ASP A 37 -5.67 -3.37 -10.55
N LEU A 38 -4.49 -3.88 -10.93
CA LEU A 38 -3.25 -3.10 -11.00
C LEU A 38 -3.30 -1.97 -12.03
N LYS A 39 -4.13 -2.09 -13.08
CA LYS A 39 -4.28 -1.00 -14.08
C LYS A 39 -5.19 0.12 -13.57
N GLN A 40 -6.10 -0.16 -12.64
CA GLN A 40 -7.02 0.85 -12.09
C GLN A 40 -6.30 1.96 -11.31
N ARG A 41 -5.12 1.69 -10.73
CA ARG A 41 -4.33 2.74 -10.04
C ARG A 41 -3.55 3.68 -10.98
N LEU A 42 -3.46 3.39 -12.28
CA LEU A 42 -2.62 4.17 -13.19
C LEU A 42 -3.06 5.65 -13.30
N PRO A 43 -4.36 5.98 -13.38
CA PRO A 43 -4.82 7.38 -13.35
C PRO A 43 -4.43 8.10 -12.05
N LEU A 44 -4.56 7.42 -10.89
CA LEU A 44 -4.15 7.94 -9.59
C LEU A 44 -2.65 8.24 -9.56
N LEU A 45 -1.80 7.30 -9.99
CA LEU A 45 -0.35 7.48 -10.08
C LEU A 45 0.02 8.64 -11.02
N ALA A 46 -0.66 8.76 -12.17
CA ALA A 46 -0.42 9.85 -13.11
C ALA A 46 -0.80 11.21 -12.52
N ARG A 47 -1.91 11.29 -11.78
CA ARG A 47 -2.33 12.50 -11.06
C ARG A 47 -1.31 12.90 -10.01
N VAL A 48 -0.98 11.98 -9.09
CA VAL A 48 -0.02 12.23 -8.00
C VAL A 48 1.32 12.69 -8.56
N LYS A 49 1.82 12.06 -9.61
CA LYS A 49 3.07 12.45 -10.27
C LYS A 49 3.01 13.85 -10.90
N ARG A 50 1.86 14.24 -11.47
CA ARG A 50 1.67 15.58 -12.06
C ARG A 50 1.61 16.66 -10.97
N GLU A 51 0.97 16.37 -9.85
CA GLU A 51 0.85 17.28 -8.70
C GLU A 51 2.14 17.38 -7.90
N HIS A 52 2.95 16.32 -7.92
CA HIS A 52 4.20 16.19 -7.18
C HIS A 52 5.34 15.69 -8.08
N PRO A 53 5.82 16.53 -9.03
CA PRO A 53 6.86 16.13 -9.98
C PRO A 53 8.23 15.87 -9.33
N GLU A 54 8.48 16.41 -8.13
CA GLU A 54 9.72 16.28 -7.37
C GLU A 54 10.01 14.86 -6.87
N GLY A 55 8.96 14.05 -6.72
CA GLY A 55 9.09 12.66 -6.31
C GLY A 55 7.89 12.18 -5.51
N GLY A 56 7.80 10.86 -5.33
CA GLY A 56 6.76 10.26 -4.49
C GLY A 56 7.18 8.94 -3.86
N ALA A 57 6.30 8.40 -3.03
CA ALA A 57 6.50 7.11 -2.38
C ALA A 57 5.30 6.19 -2.55
N LEU A 58 5.55 4.88 -2.51
CA LEU A 58 4.51 3.87 -2.46
C LEU A 58 4.48 3.23 -1.07
N ILE A 59 3.30 3.07 -0.49
CA ILE A 59 3.11 2.24 0.70
C ILE A 59 2.08 1.16 0.37
N SER A 60 2.54 -0.09 0.33
CA SER A 60 1.67 -1.26 0.15
C SER A 60 1.39 -1.91 1.49
N VAL A 61 0.13 -1.96 1.89
CA VAL A 61 -0.35 -2.58 3.12
C VAL A 61 -1.00 -3.91 2.76
N PHE A 62 -0.49 -4.98 3.38
CA PHE A 62 -1.00 -6.32 3.23
C PHE A 62 -1.61 -6.76 4.56
N GLU A 63 -2.91 -6.99 4.55
CA GLU A 63 -3.66 -7.53 5.68
C GLU A 63 -3.78 -9.05 5.58
N GLY A 64 -4.09 -9.68 6.71
CA GLY A 64 -4.31 -11.14 6.78
C GLY A 64 -5.38 -11.59 5.77
N GLY A 65 -5.09 -12.65 5.01
CA GLY A 65 -6.00 -13.22 4.01
C GLY A 65 -5.47 -13.26 2.56
N ILE A 66 -4.38 -12.55 2.24
CA ILE A 66 -3.81 -12.53 0.88
C ILE A 66 -3.38 -13.91 0.36
N PHE A 67 -3.31 -14.89 1.26
CA PHE A 67 -3.03 -16.29 0.95
C PHE A 67 -4.13 -17.01 0.18
N ARG A 68 -5.35 -16.45 0.09
CA ARG A 68 -6.40 -17.03 -0.77
C ARG A 68 -6.01 -17.05 -2.25
N GLY A 69 -5.01 -16.27 -2.64
CA GLY A 69 -4.28 -16.44 -3.89
C GLY A 69 -3.05 -15.56 -3.87
N LEU A 70 -1.86 -16.13 -4.06
CA LEU A 70 -0.66 -15.33 -4.34
C LEU A 70 -0.83 -14.63 -5.70
N PRO A 71 -0.21 -13.47 -5.93
CA PRO A 71 -0.22 -12.85 -7.26
C PRO A 71 0.30 -13.83 -8.30
N ASP A 72 -0.48 -14.03 -9.35
CA ASP A 72 -0.09 -14.91 -10.45
C ASP A 72 1.12 -14.34 -11.22
N ARG A 73 1.57 -15.07 -12.25
CA ARG A 73 2.73 -14.64 -13.04
C ARG A 73 2.51 -13.27 -13.70
N ASP A 74 1.30 -13.01 -14.18
CA ASP A 74 0.99 -11.83 -14.97
C ASP A 74 0.84 -10.60 -14.08
N ALA A 75 0.20 -10.74 -12.92
CA ALA A 75 0.12 -9.71 -11.90
C ALA A 75 1.51 -9.35 -11.35
N ARG A 76 2.41 -10.33 -11.17
CA ARG A 76 3.81 -10.08 -10.79
C ARG A 76 4.57 -9.34 -11.89
N ALA A 77 4.42 -9.75 -13.14
CA ALA A 77 5.05 -9.07 -14.28
C ALA A 77 4.54 -7.64 -14.44
N GLU A 78 3.23 -7.41 -14.30
CA GLU A 78 2.62 -6.10 -14.35
C GLU A 78 3.11 -5.19 -13.21
N THR A 79 3.19 -5.73 -11.99
CA THR A 79 3.72 -4.99 -10.83
C THR A 79 5.17 -4.56 -11.08
N ALA A 80 6.02 -5.46 -11.57
CA ALA A 80 7.41 -5.17 -11.89
C ALA A 80 7.53 -4.13 -13.02
N ARG A 81 6.69 -4.24 -14.05
CA ARG A 81 6.64 -3.27 -15.17
C ARG A 81 6.28 -1.88 -14.69
N GLN A 82 5.21 -1.74 -13.91
CA GLN A 82 4.78 -0.45 -13.38
C GLN A 82 5.86 0.14 -12.45
N TYR A 83 6.41 -0.66 -11.55
CA TYR A 83 7.49 -0.21 -10.67
C TYR A 83 8.69 0.31 -11.46
N LYS A 84 9.13 -0.41 -12.50
CA LYS A 84 10.20 0.05 -13.40
C LYS A 84 9.84 1.34 -14.14
N ALA A 85 8.59 1.50 -14.57
CA ALA A 85 8.13 2.70 -15.27
C ALA A 85 8.08 3.96 -14.38
N HIS A 86 8.02 3.78 -13.05
CA HIS A 86 7.95 4.87 -12.08
C HIS A 86 9.23 5.01 -11.23
N SER A 87 10.24 4.15 -11.41
CA SER A 87 11.40 4.08 -10.52
C SER A 87 12.25 5.34 -10.49
N HIS A 88 12.25 6.15 -11.55
CA HIS A 88 12.96 7.42 -11.61
C HIS A 88 12.27 8.54 -10.81
N TRP A 89 11.00 8.38 -10.48
CA TRP A 89 10.21 9.34 -9.71
C TRP A 89 10.03 8.89 -8.24
N LEU A 90 10.17 7.60 -7.97
CA LEU A 90 9.97 7.06 -6.64
C LEU A 90 11.20 7.25 -5.75
N ALA A 91 11.02 7.93 -4.62
CA ALA A 91 12.03 8.04 -3.57
C ALA A 91 12.01 6.83 -2.62
N ALA A 92 10.87 6.15 -2.48
CA ALA A 92 10.70 5.05 -1.53
C ALA A 92 9.58 4.08 -1.91
N GLY A 93 9.74 2.81 -1.54
CA GLY A 93 8.64 1.85 -1.46
C GLY A 93 8.61 1.11 -0.13
N ALA A 94 7.52 1.24 0.62
CA ALA A 94 7.31 0.55 1.88
C ALA A 94 6.29 -0.59 1.72
N LEU A 95 6.59 -1.74 2.34
CA LEU A 95 5.65 -2.85 2.44
C LEU A 95 5.31 -3.08 3.91
N VAL A 96 4.04 -2.88 4.25
CA VAL A 96 3.51 -3.14 5.59
C VAL A 96 2.86 -4.51 5.59
N LEU A 97 3.42 -5.43 6.36
CA LEU A 97 2.88 -6.76 6.56
C LEU A 97 2.33 -6.84 7.98
N ARG A 98 1.00 -6.80 8.13
CA ARG A 98 0.35 -6.87 9.45
C ARG A 98 0.16 -8.33 9.88
N GLY A 99 0.51 -8.64 11.13
CA GLY A 99 0.41 -9.97 11.74
C GLY A 99 1.72 -10.77 11.78
N ASP A 100 1.77 -11.77 12.66
CA ASP A 100 2.97 -12.57 12.95
C ASP A 100 2.77 -14.07 12.68
N THR A 101 1.91 -14.40 11.71
CA THR A 101 1.66 -15.80 11.35
C THR A 101 2.76 -16.35 10.44
N LEU A 102 2.89 -17.69 10.40
CA LEU A 102 3.76 -18.38 9.43
C LEU A 102 3.48 -17.93 7.99
N GLU A 103 2.20 -17.66 7.70
CA GLU A 103 1.75 -17.17 6.41
C GLU A 103 2.41 -15.83 6.06
N VAL A 104 2.37 -14.84 6.96
CA VAL A 104 3.01 -13.53 6.74
C VAL A 104 4.49 -13.67 6.38
N SER A 105 5.19 -14.66 6.94
CA SER A 105 6.59 -14.96 6.61
C SER A 105 6.77 -15.47 5.17
N LEU A 106 5.81 -16.23 4.64
CA LEU A 106 5.80 -16.68 3.24
C LEU A 106 5.56 -15.51 2.28
N VAL A 107 4.60 -14.63 2.54
CA VAL A 107 4.38 -13.41 1.74
C VAL A 107 5.60 -12.51 1.77
N ARG A 108 6.21 -12.33 2.94
CA ARG A 108 7.47 -11.58 3.07
C ARG A 108 8.55 -12.16 2.15
N THR A 109 8.68 -13.48 2.11
CA THR A 109 9.65 -14.18 1.26
C THR A 109 9.35 -13.97 -0.22
N LEU A 110 8.09 -14.10 -0.64
CA LEU A 110 7.67 -13.86 -2.03
C LEU A 110 7.92 -12.41 -2.45
N LEU A 111 7.52 -11.43 -1.64
CA LEU A 111 7.72 -10.02 -1.95
C LEU A 111 9.21 -9.67 -1.99
N ARG A 112 10.03 -10.26 -1.11
CA ARG A 112 11.50 -10.13 -1.17
C ARG A 112 12.07 -10.66 -2.47
N SER A 113 11.60 -11.82 -2.96
CA SER A 113 12.08 -12.35 -4.24
C SER A 113 11.69 -11.47 -5.42
N MET A 114 10.47 -10.90 -5.40
CA MET A 114 10.03 -9.93 -6.41
C MET A 114 10.90 -8.66 -6.41
N ILE A 115 11.20 -8.12 -5.22
CA ILE A 115 12.08 -6.95 -5.07
C ILE A 115 13.48 -7.27 -5.61
N LEU A 116 14.04 -8.43 -5.27
CA LEU A 116 15.38 -8.85 -5.71
C LEU A 116 15.47 -8.98 -7.24
N VAL A 117 14.44 -9.57 -7.87
CA VAL A 117 14.37 -9.73 -9.32
C VAL A 117 14.18 -8.38 -10.03
N SER A 118 13.46 -7.45 -9.41
CA SER A 118 13.18 -6.13 -10.00
C SER A 118 14.43 -5.24 -10.15
N ARG A 119 15.51 -5.49 -9.37
CA ARG A 119 16.80 -4.77 -9.41
C ARG A 119 16.68 -3.23 -9.55
N GLY A 120 15.65 -2.65 -8.94
CA GLY A 120 15.36 -1.22 -9.08
C GLY A 120 16.24 -0.33 -8.18
N PRO A 121 16.45 0.95 -8.54
CA PRO A 121 17.23 1.90 -7.75
C PRO A 121 16.48 2.41 -6.51
N VAL A 122 15.17 2.19 -6.43
CA VAL A 122 14.32 2.71 -5.36
C VAL A 122 14.51 1.88 -4.10
N PRO A 123 14.79 2.50 -2.94
CA PRO A 123 14.92 1.77 -1.69
C PRO A 123 13.57 1.16 -1.29
N MET A 124 13.59 -0.13 -0.95
CA MET A 124 12.41 -0.88 -0.50
C MET A 124 12.59 -1.37 0.93
N ARG A 125 11.57 -1.20 1.79
CA ARG A 125 11.66 -1.66 3.19
C ARG A 125 10.35 -2.27 3.69
N PHE A 126 10.47 -3.30 4.54
CA PHE A 126 9.35 -3.95 5.21
C PHE A 126 9.11 -3.35 6.59
N PHE A 127 7.84 -3.27 6.98
CA PHE A 127 7.37 -2.77 8.27
C PHE A 127 6.25 -3.66 8.80
N SER A 128 6.10 -3.71 10.12
CA SER A 128 4.93 -4.30 10.79
C SER A 128 3.76 -3.32 10.87
N GLU A 129 4.04 -2.01 10.83
CA GLU A 129 3.04 -0.97 11.07
C GLU A 129 3.11 0.16 10.04
N VAL A 130 1.94 0.75 9.78
CA VAL A 130 1.77 1.86 8.82
C VAL A 130 2.51 3.12 9.28
N GLY A 131 2.50 3.41 10.58
CA GLY A 131 3.17 4.60 11.12
C GLY A 131 4.69 4.59 10.86
N GLY A 132 5.34 3.45 11.08
CA GLY A 132 6.76 3.27 10.79
C GLY A 132 7.08 3.40 9.29
N ALA A 133 6.24 2.80 8.43
CA ALA A 133 6.37 2.94 6.98
C ALA A 133 6.21 4.38 6.52
N ALA A 134 5.18 5.08 6.98
CA ALA A 134 4.92 6.48 6.66
C ALA A 134 6.07 7.38 7.11
N SER A 135 6.55 7.22 8.35
CA SER A 135 7.67 8.00 8.87
C SER A 135 8.95 7.81 8.05
N TRP A 136 9.26 6.58 7.66
CA TRP A 136 10.45 6.29 6.85
C TRP A 136 10.32 6.82 5.42
N SER A 137 9.18 6.59 4.76
CA SER A 137 8.93 7.06 3.40
C SER A 137 8.94 8.59 3.32
N LEU A 138 8.30 9.28 4.27
CA LEU A 138 8.33 10.74 4.32
C LEU A 138 9.73 11.27 4.65
N GLY A 139 10.52 10.55 5.45
CA GLY A 139 11.93 10.91 5.67
C GLY A 139 12.73 11.02 4.37
N LEU A 140 12.46 10.16 3.40
CA LEU A 140 13.12 10.19 2.08
C LEU A 140 12.55 11.22 1.11
N LEU A 141 11.35 11.76 1.39
CA LEU A 141 10.71 12.83 0.63
C LEU A 141 11.02 14.22 1.19
N GLU A 142 11.67 14.29 2.37
CA GLU A 142 12.12 15.52 3.04
C GLU A 142 11.06 16.64 3.17
N PRO A 143 9.81 16.37 3.60
CA PRO A 143 8.88 17.43 3.95
C PRO A 143 9.32 18.11 5.25
N SER A 144 8.78 19.31 5.50
CA SER A 144 8.97 20.01 6.78
C SER A 144 8.51 19.15 7.96
N ALA A 145 9.09 19.35 9.15
CA ALA A 145 8.78 18.52 10.32
C ALA A 145 7.30 18.59 10.74
N GLY A 146 6.68 19.78 10.67
CA GLY A 146 5.27 19.96 10.97
C GLY A 146 4.36 19.24 9.97
N ASP A 147 4.68 19.34 8.68
CA ASP A 147 3.94 18.63 7.63
C ASP A 147 4.11 17.11 7.73
N ARG A 148 5.31 16.64 8.12
CA ARG A 148 5.61 15.22 8.32
C ARG A 148 4.66 14.57 9.33
N LEU A 149 4.50 15.16 10.51
CA LEU A 149 3.64 14.60 11.56
C LEU A 149 2.17 14.57 11.13
N ARG A 150 1.69 15.65 10.51
CA ARG A 150 0.34 15.75 9.95
C ARG A 150 0.09 14.63 8.94
N ARG A 151 1.00 14.46 7.97
CA ARG A 151 0.89 13.46 6.91
C ARG A 151 1.00 12.03 7.43
N ILE A 152 1.78 11.75 8.48
CA ILE A 152 1.79 10.43 9.13
C ILE A 152 0.41 10.10 9.70
N ALA A 153 -0.23 11.05 10.40
CA ALA A 153 -1.56 10.86 10.95
C ALA A 153 -2.60 10.66 9.83
N GLU A 154 -2.53 11.48 8.78
CA GLU A 154 -3.41 11.38 7.61
C GLU A 154 -3.27 10.02 6.92
N ILE A 155 -2.06 9.57 6.59
CA ILE A 155 -1.81 8.24 6.00
C ILE A 155 -2.41 7.13 6.86
N ARG A 156 -2.26 7.19 8.19
CA ARG A 156 -2.86 6.19 9.09
C ARG A 156 -4.38 6.21 8.99
N ASN A 157 -4.99 7.39 9.02
CA ASN A 157 -6.44 7.54 8.93
C ASN A 157 -6.99 7.01 7.61
N VAL A 158 -6.31 7.29 6.49
CA VAL A 158 -6.68 6.77 5.17
C VAL A 158 -6.56 5.27 5.09
N VAL A 159 -5.48 4.68 5.60
CA VAL A 159 -5.35 3.21 5.60
C VAL A 159 -6.46 2.56 6.45
N GLU A 160 -6.84 3.15 7.57
CA GLU A 160 -7.97 2.62 8.35
C GLU A 160 -9.32 2.84 7.65
N ALA A 161 -9.51 3.93 6.89
CA ALA A 161 -10.68 4.11 6.03
C ALA A 161 -10.74 3.06 4.91
N MET A 162 -9.63 2.86 4.19
CA MET A 162 -9.47 1.80 3.18
C MET A 162 -9.84 0.44 3.76
N ARG A 163 -9.38 0.13 4.98
CA ARG A 163 -9.68 -1.12 5.68
C ARG A 163 -11.16 -1.29 5.98
N ARG A 164 -11.85 -0.25 6.48
CA ARG A 164 -13.30 -0.30 6.74
C ARG A 164 -14.09 -0.48 5.44
N GLU A 165 -13.76 0.29 4.41
CA GLU A 165 -14.55 0.37 3.18
C GLU A 165 -14.32 -0.82 2.22
N THR A 166 -13.17 -1.49 2.31
CA THR A 166 -12.91 -2.72 1.54
C THR A 166 -13.50 -4.00 2.15
N GLY A 167 -14.40 -3.86 3.14
CA GLY A 167 -15.28 -4.94 3.59
C GLY A 167 -14.72 -5.85 4.69
N PHE A 168 -14.15 -5.27 5.76
CA PHE A 168 -14.03 -6.01 7.02
C PHE A 168 -15.32 -5.82 7.84
N PRO A 169 -15.98 -6.90 8.32
CA PRO A 169 -16.76 -6.80 9.54
C PRO A 169 -15.80 -6.42 10.67
N GLU A 170 -16.22 -5.56 11.60
CA GLU A 170 -15.50 -5.42 12.88
C GLU A 170 -15.20 -6.82 13.41
N ALA A 171 -13.98 -7.04 13.91
CA ALA A 171 -13.59 -8.34 14.45
C ALA A 171 -14.70 -8.84 15.36
N ASP A 172 -15.27 -10.00 15.02
CA ASP A 172 -16.37 -10.62 15.76
C ASP A 172 -15.86 -10.85 17.18
N SER A 173 -16.21 -9.93 18.06
CA SER A 173 -15.81 -9.92 19.46
C SER A 173 -16.66 -10.97 20.16
N GLY A 174 -16.23 -12.22 20.06
CA GLY A 174 -16.67 -13.30 20.91
C GLY A 174 -18.07 -13.84 20.62
N ARG A 175 -18.13 -14.89 19.81
CA ARG A 175 -19.06 -16.01 20.08
C ARG A 175 -18.34 -17.34 19.95
N PHE A 176 -17.57 -17.66 20.99
CA PHE A 176 -17.32 -19.05 21.34
C PHE A 176 -18.67 -19.65 21.76
N ARG A 177 -19.38 -20.29 20.84
CA ARG A 177 -20.48 -21.17 21.20
C ARG A 177 -19.86 -22.49 21.64
N SER A 178 -19.76 -22.68 22.94
CA SER A 178 -19.63 -24.01 23.53
C SER A 178 -20.92 -24.78 23.21
N SER A 179 -20.79 -25.81 22.38
CA SER A 179 -21.83 -26.82 22.23
C SER A 179 -21.72 -27.76 23.44
N GLY A 180 -22.69 -27.67 24.35
CA GLY A 180 -23.07 -28.78 25.22
C GLY A 180 -24.02 -29.72 24.48
#